data_AF-A0A9Q1GVL4-F1
#
_entry.id   AF-A0A9Q1GVL4-F1
#
_cell.length_a   1.000
_cell.length_b   1.000
_cell.length_c   1.000
_cell.angle_alpha   90.00
_cell.angle_beta   90.00
_cell.angle_gamma   90.00
#
_symmetry.space_group_name_H-M   'P 1'
#
loop_
_entity.id
_entity.type
_entity.pdbx_description
1 polymer ?
#
loop_
_entity_poly.entity_id
_entity_poly.type
_entity_poly.pdbx_seq_one_letter_code
_entity_poly.pdbx_strand_id
1 'polypeptide(L)'
;MATLPELNFTCMVEDHFKEDLDEDVIYAIMHMDSPRKALMKSHVLKEEGNKLFKTKDYRRALNSENDAHMMEELTVAINLNIATCWLKLKEFELAKRQCDVVTNFDCFNVKACFRRAQALINMGQAEAARQDLLVAFRFEPNNGEVQKELR
;
A
#
# COMPACT_ATOMS: atom_id res chain seq x y z
N MET A 1 1.93 20.45 24.21
CA MET A 1 2.32 19.20 23.53
C MET A 1 1.05 18.40 23.29
N ALA A 2 0.45 18.53 22.10
CA ALA A 2 -0.77 17.80 21.77
C ALA A 2 -0.38 16.39 21.30
N THR A 3 -0.71 15.39 22.11
CA THR A 3 -0.69 13.97 21.73
C THR A 3 -1.78 13.75 20.67
N LEU A 4 -1.38 13.34 19.47
CA LEU A 4 -2.30 12.89 18.43
C LEU A 4 -3.13 11.71 18.97
N PRO A 5 -4.46 11.66 18.72
CA PRO A 5 -5.27 10.52 19.11
C PRO A 5 -4.81 9.30 18.29
N GLU A 6 -4.58 8.19 18.99
CA GLU A 6 -4.28 6.90 18.39
C GLU A 6 -5.39 6.59 17.37
N LEU A 7 -5.06 6.63 16.08
CA LEU A 7 -5.94 6.10 15.04
C LEU A 7 -6.12 4.62 15.35
N ASN A 8 -7.31 4.25 15.82
CA ASN A 8 -7.69 2.87 16.05
C ASN A 8 -7.83 2.15 14.70
N PHE A 9 -6.70 1.65 14.19
CA PHE A 9 -6.54 0.99 12.91
C PHE A 9 -7.45 -0.22 12.71
N THR A 10 -7.93 -0.81 13.81
CA THR A 10 -8.82 -1.98 13.84
C THR A 10 -10.10 -1.78 13.03
N CYS A 11 -10.66 -0.56 13.01
CA CYS A 11 -11.95 -0.26 12.37
C CYS A 11 -11.89 -0.21 10.83
N MET A 12 -10.72 0.02 10.21
CA MET A 12 -10.60 0.18 8.75
C MET A 12 -10.39 -1.13 7.98
N VAL A 13 -10.21 -2.26 8.69
CA VAL A 13 -9.93 -3.57 8.08
C VAL A 13 -11.20 -4.45 8.02
N GLU A 14 -12.27 -4.06 8.71
CA GLU A 14 -13.42 -4.95 8.99
C GLU A 14 -14.34 -5.26 7.78
N ASP A 15 -14.25 -4.51 6.67
CA ASP A 15 -15.21 -4.66 5.55
C ASP A 15 -14.68 -5.46 4.34
N HIS A 16 -13.38 -5.81 4.28
CA HIS A 16 -12.81 -6.51 3.10
C HIS A 16 -11.95 -7.74 3.37
N PHE A 17 -11.67 -8.09 4.62
CA PHE A 17 -10.85 -9.25 4.96
C PHE A 17 -11.50 -10.06 6.07
N LYS A 18 -12.65 -10.68 5.76
CA LYS A 18 -13.22 -11.71 6.61
C LYS A 18 -12.92 -13.05 5.96
N GLU A 19 -12.28 -13.91 6.76
CA GLU A 19 -11.97 -15.32 6.54
C GLU A 19 -10.58 -15.57 5.93
N ASP A 20 -9.71 -16.22 6.72
CA ASP A 20 -8.38 -16.78 6.40
C ASP A 20 -7.14 -15.88 6.50
N LEU A 21 -7.12 -14.90 7.39
CA LEU A 21 -5.85 -14.29 7.81
C LEU A 21 -5.25 -15.06 8.99
N ASP A 22 -4.03 -15.55 8.83
CA ASP A 22 -3.25 -16.12 9.94
C ASP A 22 -3.00 -15.02 10.99
N GLU A 23 -3.42 -15.24 12.23
CA GLU A 23 -3.32 -14.25 13.32
C GLU A 23 -1.88 -13.77 13.50
N ASP A 24 -0.91 -14.64 13.25
CA ASP A 24 0.52 -14.35 13.30
C ASP A 24 0.98 -13.35 12.22
N VAL A 25 0.33 -13.35 11.06
CA VAL A 25 0.64 -12.43 9.96
C VAL A 25 0.01 -11.06 10.22
N ILE A 26 -1.25 -11.02 10.69
CA ILE A 26 -1.87 -9.78 11.13
C ILE A 26 -1.05 -9.15 12.26
N TYR A 27 -0.68 -9.95 13.27
CA TYR A 27 0.11 -9.49 14.40
C TYR A 27 1.48 -8.98 13.92
N ALA A 28 2.18 -9.69 13.04
CA ALA A 28 3.43 -9.21 12.48
C ALA A 28 3.26 -7.89 11.71
N ILE A 29 2.19 -7.70 10.93
CA ILE A 29 1.94 -6.45 10.18
C ILE A 29 1.63 -5.30 11.12
N MET A 30 0.84 -5.56 12.17
CA MET A 30 0.49 -4.57 13.19
C MET A 30 1.66 -4.23 14.13
N HIS A 31 2.59 -5.16 14.37
CA HIS A 31 3.75 -4.99 15.28
C HIS A 31 5.05 -4.68 14.53
N MET A 32 5.04 -4.67 13.20
CA MET A 32 6.16 -4.12 12.44
C MET A 32 6.11 -2.60 12.54
N ASP A 33 7.16 -2.01 13.11
CA ASP A 33 7.28 -0.56 13.36
C ASP A 33 7.04 0.36 12.13
N SER A 34 6.97 -0.20 10.92
CA SER A 34 6.59 0.55 9.72
C SER A 34 6.08 -0.36 8.60
N PRO A 35 5.19 0.13 7.73
CA PRO A 35 4.74 -0.62 6.54
C PRO A 35 5.90 -1.01 5.60
N ARG A 36 6.99 -0.25 5.59
CA ARG A 36 8.21 -0.60 4.83
C ARG A 36 8.86 -1.90 5.33
N LYS A 37 8.84 -2.15 6.64
CA LYS A 37 9.36 -3.42 7.20
C LYS A 37 8.50 -4.61 6.75
N ALA A 38 7.19 -4.40 6.56
CA ALA A 38 6.28 -5.42 6.05
C ALA A 38 6.60 -5.86 4.63
N LEU A 39 6.83 -4.90 3.74
CA LEU A 39 7.28 -5.20 2.38
C LEU A 39 8.64 -5.92 2.37
N MET A 40 9.59 -5.49 3.21
CA MET A 40 10.89 -6.17 3.32
C MET A 40 10.72 -7.62 3.78
N LYS A 41 9.84 -7.89 4.75
CA LYS A 41 9.56 -9.25 5.20
C LYS A 41 8.92 -10.09 4.09
N SER A 42 8.04 -9.52 3.27
CA SER A 42 7.52 -10.22 2.09
C SER A 42 8.64 -10.64 1.13
N HIS A 43 9.57 -9.75 0.81
CA HIS A 43 10.72 -10.10 -0.05
C HIS A 43 11.55 -11.26 0.53
N VAL A 44 11.78 -11.29 1.85
CA VAL A 44 12.48 -12.40 2.50
C VAL A 44 11.72 -13.71 2.36
N LEU A 45 10.39 -13.69 2.52
CA LEU A 45 9.53 -14.87 2.35
C LEU A 45 9.56 -15.39 0.91
N LYS A 46 9.59 -14.51 -0.10
CA LYS A 46 9.78 -14.90 -1.51
C LYS A 46 11.13 -15.58 -1.73
N GLU A 47 12.21 -15.05 -1.15
CA GLU A 47 13.53 -15.69 -1.23
C GLU A 47 13.55 -17.07 -0.55
N GLU A 48 12.83 -17.21 0.57
CA GLU A 48 12.66 -18.49 1.26
C GLU A 48 11.86 -19.49 0.42
N GLY A 49 10.73 -19.07 -0.14
CA GLY A 49 9.92 -19.87 -1.07
C GLY A 49 10.75 -20.39 -2.24
N ASN A 50 11.58 -19.53 -2.84
CA ASN A 50 12.50 -19.90 -3.91
C ASN A 50 13.57 -20.93 -3.49
N LYS A 51 14.07 -20.87 -2.24
CA LYS A 51 15.00 -21.86 -1.69
C LYS A 51 14.30 -23.21 -1.50
N LEU A 52 13.11 -23.21 -0.92
CA LEU A 52 12.29 -24.41 -0.69
C LEU A 52 11.87 -25.08 -2.00
N PHE A 53 11.54 -24.28 -3.01
CA PHE A 53 11.22 -24.78 -4.36
C PHE A 53 12.41 -25.52 -4.98
N LYS A 54 13.63 -24.97 -4.85
CA LYS A 54 14.86 -25.64 -5.34
C LYS A 54 15.13 -26.96 -4.62
N THR A 55 14.78 -27.07 -3.34
CA THR A 55 14.86 -28.32 -2.57
C THR A 55 13.67 -29.27 -2.80
N LYS A 56 12.75 -28.92 -3.72
CA LYS A 56 11.53 -29.67 -4.05
C LYS A 56 10.53 -29.81 -2.90
N ASP A 57 10.64 -28.95 -1.89
CA ASP A 57 9.66 -28.86 -0.80
C ASP A 57 8.56 -27.88 -1.20
N TYR A 58 7.70 -28.34 -2.12
CA TYR A 58 6.71 -27.47 -2.77
C TYR A 58 5.61 -27.00 -1.82
N ARG A 59 5.27 -27.79 -0.79
CA ARG A 59 4.23 -27.40 0.17
C ARG A 59 4.70 -26.20 0.99
N ARG A 60 5.92 -26.25 1.52
CA ARG A 60 6.46 -25.10 2.28
C ARG A 60 6.74 -23.91 1.36
N ALA A 61 7.23 -24.15 0.14
CA ALA A 61 7.42 -23.08 -0.83
C ALA A 61 6.11 -22.33 -1.14
N LEU A 62 5.00 -23.06 -1.31
CA LEU A 62 3.68 -22.47 -1.53
C LEU A 62 3.23 -21.63 -0.34
N ASN A 63 3.38 -22.15 0.88
CA ASN A 63 3.01 -21.40 2.09
C ASN A 63 3.82 -20.09 2.19
N SER A 64 5.14 -20.15 2.00
CA SER A 64 5.98 -18.95 2.04
C SER A 64 5.60 -17.91 0.98
N GLU A 65 5.20 -18.34 -0.22
CA GLU A 65 4.72 -17.41 -1.26
C GLU A 65 3.35 -16.81 -0.92
N ASN A 66 2.43 -17.61 -0.37
CA ASN A 66 1.13 -17.10 0.08
C ASN A 66 1.30 -16.06 1.19
N ASP A 67 2.17 -16.34 2.17
CA ASP A 67 2.48 -15.40 3.25
C ASP A 67 3.11 -14.10 2.69
N ALA A 68 4.04 -14.23 1.74
CA ALA A 68 4.64 -13.08 1.08
C ALA A 68 3.60 -12.22 0.36
N HIS A 69 2.71 -12.85 -0.40
CA HIS A 69 1.66 -12.17 -1.14
C HIS A 69 0.69 -11.45 -0.21
N MET A 70 0.23 -12.13 0.84
CA MET A 70 -0.67 -11.56 1.85
C MET A 70 -0.07 -10.34 2.55
N MET A 71 1.23 -10.41 2.88
CA MET A 71 1.97 -9.30 3.47
C MET A 71 2.03 -8.08 2.53
N GLU A 72 2.21 -8.30 1.23
CA GLU A 72 2.21 -7.22 0.23
C GLU A 72 0.83 -6.58 0.11
N GLU A 73 -0.22 -7.38 -0.07
CA GLU A 73 -1.59 -6.89 -0.26
C GLU A 73 -2.06 -6.06 0.93
N LEU A 74 -1.89 -6.58 2.15
CA LEU A 74 -2.32 -5.88 3.35
C LEU A 74 -1.52 -4.59 3.56
N THR A 75 -0.22 -4.62 3.26
CA THR A 75 0.62 -3.42 3.33
C THR A 75 0.15 -2.34 2.35
N VAL A 76 -0.15 -2.72 1.11
CA VAL A 76 -0.69 -1.79 0.11
C VAL A 76 -2.01 -1.19 0.59
N ALA A 77 -2.95 -2.03 1.06
CA ALA A 77 -4.24 -1.57 1.55
C ALA A 77 -4.13 -0.59 2.73
N ILE A 78 -3.29 -0.88 3.71
CA ILE A 78 -3.07 -0.03 4.88
C ILE A 78 -2.49 1.33 4.47
N ASN A 79 -1.41 1.37 3.68
CA ASN A 79 -0.80 2.64 3.27
C ASN A 79 -1.76 3.49 2.45
N LEU A 80 -2.53 2.86 1.56
CA LEU A 80 -3.56 3.54 0.78
C LEU A 80 -4.61 4.18 1.70
N ASN A 81 -5.13 3.45 2.67
CA ASN A 81 -6.14 3.98 3.61
C ASN A 81 -5.57 5.13 4.46
N ILE A 82 -4.34 5.00 4.98
CA ILE A 82 -3.65 6.07 5.69
C ILE A 82 -3.46 7.30 4.80
N ALA A 83 -3.07 7.12 3.53
CA ALA A 83 -2.92 8.22 2.59
C ALA A 83 -4.23 9.00 2.42
N THR A 84 -5.36 8.29 2.32
CA THR A 84 -6.69 8.91 2.27
C THR A 84 -6.98 9.72 3.54
N CYS A 85 -6.69 9.19 4.72
CA CYS A 85 -6.84 9.93 5.97
C CYS A 85 -6.02 11.23 5.97
N TRP A 86 -4.74 11.15 5.59
CA TRP A 86 -3.88 12.34 5.51
C TRP A 86 -4.34 13.36 4.47
N LEU A 87 -4.86 12.92 3.33
CA LEU A 87 -5.48 13.82 2.34
C LEU A 87 -6.70 14.57 2.93
N LYS A 88 -7.56 13.87 3.67
CA LYS A 88 -8.73 14.50 4.33
C LYS A 88 -8.32 15.47 5.44
N LEU A 89 -7.22 15.17 6.14
CA LEU A 89 -6.61 16.06 7.13
C LEU A 89 -5.80 17.21 6.50
N LYS A 90 -5.65 17.24 5.17
CA LYS A 90 -4.85 18.23 4.43
C LYS A 90 -3.35 18.20 4.77
N GLU A 91 -2.87 17.06 5.27
CA GLU A 91 -1.46 16.81 5.55
C GLU A 91 -0.81 16.15 4.32
N PHE A 92 -0.60 16.95 3.27
CA PHE A 92 -0.27 16.44 1.94
C PHE A 92 1.09 15.74 1.86
N GLU A 93 2.10 16.22 2.58
CA GLU A 93 3.42 15.58 2.63
C GLU A 93 3.33 14.18 3.27
N LEU A 94 2.50 14.02 4.30
CA LEU A 94 2.26 12.73 4.94
C LEU A 94 1.51 11.78 4.01
N ALA A 95 0.48 12.26 3.31
CA ALA A 95 -0.24 11.47 2.30
C ALA A 95 0.67 10.98 1.18
N LYS A 96 1.50 11.89 0.64
CA LYS A 96 2.50 11.58 -0.39
C LYS A 96 3.44 10.47 0.08
N ARG A 97 3.99 10.57 1.30
CA ARG A 97 4.89 9.55 1.85
C ARG A 97 4.28 8.16 1.90
N GLN A 98 3.00 8.03 2.25
CA GLN A 98 2.32 6.72 2.24
C GLN A 98 2.16 6.19 0.81
N CYS A 99 1.81 7.05 -0.14
CA CYS A 99 1.72 6.66 -1.55
C CYS A 99 3.10 6.29 -2.13
N ASP A 100 4.17 6.95 -1.67
CA ASP A 100 5.54 6.61 -2.06
C ASP A 100 5.92 5.20 -1.60
N VAL A 101 5.47 4.74 -0.43
CA VAL A 101 5.69 3.35 0.01
C VAL A 101 5.08 2.36 -0.99
N VAL A 102 3.83 2.60 -1.41
CA VAL A 102 3.13 1.73 -2.36
C VAL A 102 3.77 1.79 -3.75
N THR A 103 4.02 2.99 -4.28
CA THR A 103 4.56 3.17 -5.64
C THR A 103 6.02 2.74 -5.80
N ASN A 104 6.78 2.66 -4.72
CA ASN A 104 8.11 2.04 -4.75
C ASN A 104 8.05 0.53 -5.00
N PHE A 105 6.94 -0.11 -4.63
CA PHE A 105 6.73 -1.54 -4.81
C PHE A 105 5.90 -1.84 -6.07
N ASP A 106 4.78 -1.16 -6.23
CA ASP A 106 3.89 -1.21 -7.40
C ASP A 106 3.74 0.20 -7.99
N CYS A 107 4.63 0.55 -8.91
CA CYS A 107 4.66 1.87 -9.54
C CYS A 107 3.46 2.17 -10.46
N PHE A 108 2.60 1.18 -10.70
CA PHE A 108 1.41 1.30 -11.54
C PHE A 108 0.12 1.27 -10.73
N ASN A 109 0.21 1.25 -9.40
CA ASN A 109 -0.95 1.23 -8.53
C ASN A 109 -1.80 2.50 -8.71
N VAL A 110 -2.93 2.35 -9.41
CA VAL A 110 -3.79 3.47 -9.82
C VAL A 110 -4.24 4.30 -8.60
N LYS A 111 -4.61 3.64 -7.51
CA LYS A 111 -5.05 4.31 -6.28
C LYS A 111 -3.92 5.10 -5.64
N ALA A 112 -2.71 4.57 -5.60
CA ALA A 112 -1.55 5.26 -5.02
C ALA A 112 -1.14 6.46 -5.89
N CYS A 113 -1.05 6.29 -7.21
CA CYS A 113 -0.76 7.37 -8.15
C CYS A 113 -1.80 8.48 -8.06
N PHE A 114 -3.10 8.14 -8.08
CA PHE A 114 -4.17 9.14 -7.99
C PHE A 114 -4.12 9.93 -6.67
N ARG A 115 -3.97 9.25 -5.54
CA ARG A 115 -3.87 9.90 -4.21
C ARG A 115 -2.59 10.73 -4.07
N ARG A 116 -1.47 10.27 -4.63
CA ARG A 116 -0.22 11.03 -4.64
C ARG A 116 -0.35 12.28 -5.50
N ALA A 117 -0.99 12.18 -6.67
CA ALA A 117 -1.30 13.34 -7.50
C ALA A 117 -2.14 14.37 -6.76
N GLN A 118 -3.19 13.95 -6.05
CA GLN A 118 -3.99 14.85 -5.22
C GLN A 118 -3.14 15.58 -4.17
N ALA A 119 -2.24 14.88 -3.48
CA ALA A 119 -1.31 15.50 -2.54
C ALA A 119 -0.38 16.51 -3.25
N LEU A 120 0.23 16.11 -4.37
CA LEU A 120 1.17 16.93 -5.14
C LEU A 120 0.53 18.21 -5.70
N ILE A 121 -0.72 18.15 -6.19
CA ILE A 121 -1.50 19.32 -6.63
C ILE A 121 -1.63 20.32 -5.49
N ASN A 122 -2.03 19.86 -4.30
CA ASN A 122 -2.18 20.72 -3.13
C ASN A 122 -0.84 21.26 -2.60
N MET A 123 0.27 20.61 -2.94
CA MET A 123 1.64 21.08 -2.66
C MET A 123 2.19 22.01 -3.76
N GLY A 124 1.43 22.30 -4.81
CA GLY A 124 1.88 23.12 -5.95
C GLY A 124 2.84 22.39 -6.91
N GLN A 125 2.99 21.08 -6.79
CA GLN A 125 3.87 20.24 -7.62
C GLN A 125 3.11 19.65 -8.82
N ALA A 126 2.56 20.54 -9.66
CA ALA A 126 1.63 20.16 -10.74
C ALA A 126 2.23 19.19 -11.78
N GLU A 127 3.51 19.35 -12.13
CA GLU A 127 4.15 18.47 -13.13
C GLU A 127 4.30 17.03 -12.62
N ALA A 128 4.73 16.87 -11.36
CA ALA A 128 4.81 15.56 -10.73
C ALA A 128 3.44 14.92 -10.59
N ALA A 129 2.41 15.70 -10.23
CA ALA A 129 1.03 15.22 -10.17
C ALA A 129 0.52 14.74 -11.53
N ARG A 130 0.83 15.49 -12.59
CA ARG A 130 0.44 15.13 -13.97
C ARG A 130 1.03 13.79 -14.37
N GLN A 131 2.29 13.51 -14.03
CA GLN A 131 2.92 12.21 -14.32
C GLN A 131 2.18 11.06 -13.64
N ASP A 132 1.83 11.21 -12.37
CA ASP A 132 1.04 10.21 -11.64
C ASP A 132 -0.36 10.00 -12.24
N LEU A 133 -1.04 11.09 -12.62
CA LEU A 133 -2.34 11.00 -13.25
C LEU A 133 -2.30 10.34 -14.64
N LEU A 134 -1.23 10.56 -15.41
CA LEU A 134 -1.05 9.89 -16.70
C LEU A 134 -0.85 8.37 -16.53
N VAL A 135 -0.13 7.95 -15.48
CA VAL A 135 -0.04 6.53 -15.12
C VAL A 135 -1.42 6.00 -14.76
N ALA A 136 -2.13 6.65 -13.84
CA ALA A 136 -3.49 6.25 -13.44
C ALA A 136 -4.44 6.14 -14.64
N PHE A 137 -4.41 7.12 -15.56
CA PHE A 137 -5.24 7.14 -16.76
C PHE A 137 -4.88 6.03 -17.75
N ARG A 138 -3.59 5.67 -17.86
CA ARG A 138 -3.16 4.57 -18.74
C ARG A 138 -3.76 3.23 -18.33
N PHE A 139 -3.90 2.97 -17.03
CA PHE A 139 -4.40 1.70 -16.49
C PHE A 139 -5.91 1.70 -16.27
N GLU A 140 -6.49 2.84 -15.86
CA GLU A 140 -7.94 3.02 -15.72
C GLU A 140 -8.43 4.24 -16.52
N PRO A 141 -8.47 4.16 -17.87
CA PRO A 141 -8.83 5.29 -18.71
C PRO A 141 -10.29 5.75 -18.53
N ASN A 142 -11.16 4.87 -18.02
CA ASN A 142 -12.57 5.17 -17.75
C ASN A 142 -12.81 5.72 -16.33
N ASN A 143 -11.76 5.92 -15.54
CA ASN A 143 -11.89 6.47 -14.20
C ASN A 143 -12.23 7.96 -14.29
N GLY A 144 -13.49 8.31 -14.00
CA GLY A 144 -14.01 9.67 -14.11
C GLY A 144 -13.31 10.68 -13.19
N GLU A 145 -12.80 10.24 -12.03
CA GLU A 145 -12.04 11.12 -11.13
C GLU A 145 -10.67 11.47 -11.73
N VAL A 146 -9.95 10.47 -12.23
CA VAL A 146 -8.65 10.68 -12.90
C VAL A 146 -8.79 11.59 -14.12
N GLN A 147 -9.82 11.37 -14.94
CA GLN A 147 -10.10 12.23 -16.09
C GLN A 147 -10.41 13.67 -15.71
N LYS A 148 -11.09 13.89 -14.58
CA LYS A 148 -11.41 15.22 -14.08
C LYS A 148 -10.17 15.95 -13.59
N GLU A 149 -9.28 15.26 -12.89
CA GLU A 149 -8.03 15.83 -12.36
C GLU A 149 -7.00 16.15 -13.46
N LEU A 150 -7.08 15.51 -14.63
CA LEU A 150 -6.20 15.73 -15.79
C LEU A 150 -6.56 16.94 -16.67
N ARG A 151 -7.78 17.48 -16.54
CA ARG A 151 -8.30 18.57 -17.36
C ARG A 151 -7.84 19.93 -16.85
#